data_AF-A0A969AML2-F1
#
_entry.id   AF-A0A969AML2-F1
#
_cell.length_a   1.000
_cell.length_b   1.000
_cell.length_c   1.000
_cell.angle_alpha   90.00
_cell.angle_beta   90.00
_cell.angle_gamma   90.00
#
_symmetry.space_group_name_H-M   'P 1'
#
loop_
_entity.id
_entity.type
_entity.pdbx_description
1 polymer ?
#
loop_
_entity_poly.entity_id
_entity_poly.type
_entity_poly.pdbx_seq_one_letter_code
_entity_poly.pdbx_strand_id
1 'polypeptide(L)'
;MVQFIEPNPIDSWRMPEPLLFDSASNFAEGVAAVRWGDGLGYIDATGSLTVIVADAAVDVVGDFAEGRAVARAGDYHGYLDSTGHWAIEVQFRQAKAFSEGMAAVQVGQQYGFIDTAGQWIIEPQFDLAESFSQGLAVVKQDGLYGYIDKRGTVIIPIQFRDAWSFSDDRAVVKVDGRYGYLDPTGEIAVPLTFDGAFPFAEGQARVRQGGQWGFIGPDGAFTIPPQFDYAADFSEGRAVVLQNGQWGYVNASGELTITGPFRYAADFSEGLAAVQVEQQYGYVDQAGEMAIAPQFQNAGPFSEGLARVQVDGRWGFIDPTGHLITGLTGR
;
A
#
# COMPACT_ATOMS: atom_id res chain seq x y z
N MET A 1 -1.50 -29.53 -56.78
CA MET A 1 -1.68 -30.21 -55.49
C MET A 1 -1.15 -29.24 -54.45
N VAL A 2 -2.03 -28.49 -53.80
CA VAL A 2 -1.64 -27.39 -52.91
C VAL A 2 -1.29 -27.99 -51.55
N GLN A 3 -0.03 -27.86 -51.15
CA GLN A 3 0.45 -28.28 -49.84
C GLN A 3 -0.03 -27.28 -48.79
N PHE A 4 -0.79 -27.77 -47.81
CA PHE A 4 -1.12 -27.02 -46.61
C PHE A 4 0.16 -26.88 -45.76
N ILE A 5 0.51 -25.64 -45.43
CA ILE A 5 1.49 -25.33 -44.39
C ILE A 5 0.71 -25.31 -43.08
N GLU A 6 0.99 -26.25 -42.18
CA GLU A 6 0.49 -26.19 -40.82
C GLU A 6 1.16 -25.03 -40.07
N PRO A 7 0.43 -24.26 -39.24
CA PRO A 7 1.05 -23.24 -38.41
C PRO A 7 1.93 -23.89 -37.34
N ASN A 8 3.16 -23.40 -37.24
CA ASN A 8 4.15 -23.77 -36.25
C ASN A 8 3.55 -23.62 -34.83
N PRO A 9 3.59 -24.64 -33.95
CA PRO A 9 3.18 -24.47 -32.57
C PRO A 9 4.11 -23.45 -31.89
N ILE A 10 3.50 -22.47 -31.23
CA ILE A 10 4.15 -21.39 -30.49
C ILE A 10 5.24 -21.99 -29.60
N ASP A 11 6.46 -21.49 -29.79
CA ASP A 11 7.66 -21.94 -29.10
C ASP A 11 7.52 -21.92 -27.59
N SER A 12 8.09 -22.96 -27.00
CA SER A 12 8.13 -23.30 -25.59
C SER A 12 8.57 -22.14 -24.69
N TRP A 13 7.70 -21.73 -23.75
CA TRP A 13 8.03 -20.91 -22.58
C TRP A 13 8.99 -21.68 -21.66
N ARG A 14 10.28 -21.71 -21.99
CA ARG A 14 11.31 -22.02 -21.01
C ARG A 14 11.56 -20.76 -20.22
N MET A 15 11.16 -20.74 -18.95
CA MET A 15 11.67 -19.81 -17.95
C MET A 15 12.92 -20.45 -17.32
N PRO A 16 14.16 -20.21 -17.82
CA PRO A 16 15.35 -20.57 -17.06
C PRO A 16 15.63 -19.47 -16.03
N GLU A 17 16.17 -19.85 -14.88
CA GLU A 17 16.59 -18.97 -13.76
C GLU A 17 15.45 -18.53 -12.81
N PRO A 18 15.74 -18.10 -11.56
CA PRO A 18 14.76 -17.49 -10.66
C PRO A 18 13.80 -16.57 -11.41
N LEU A 19 12.52 -16.62 -11.03
CA LEU A 19 11.48 -15.80 -11.65
C LEU A 19 11.77 -14.33 -11.35
N LEU A 20 12.50 -13.71 -12.27
CA LEU A 20 12.98 -12.35 -12.16
C LEU A 20 12.20 -11.47 -13.15
N PHE A 21 11.55 -10.46 -12.59
CA PHE A 21 10.59 -9.57 -13.22
C PHE A 21 11.15 -8.14 -13.34
N ASP A 22 10.65 -7.36 -14.29
CA ASP A 22 11.00 -5.95 -14.43
C ASP A 22 10.35 -5.11 -13.31
N SER A 23 9.17 -5.54 -12.85
CA SER A 23 8.49 -5.01 -11.66
C SER A 23 7.67 -6.09 -10.99
N ALA A 24 7.53 -5.99 -9.67
CA ALA A 24 6.67 -6.84 -8.86
C ALA A 24 5.97 -6.01 -7.78
N SER A 25 4.70 -6.27 -7.50
CA SER A 25 4.00 -5.76 -6.32
C SER A 25 4.19 -6.67 -5.11
N ASN A 26 3.64 -6.28 -3.95
CA ASN A 26 3.54 -7.19 -2.82
C ASN A 26 2.42 -8.21 -3.07
N PHE A 27 2.40 -9.31 -2.34
CA PHE A 27 1.28 -10.23 -2.40
C PHE A 27 0.01 -9.59 -1.81
N ALA A 28 -1.12 -9.84 -2.47
CA ALA A 28 -2.45 -9.47 -2.02
C ALA A 28 -3.47 -10.44 -2.61
N GLU A 29 -4.31 -11.01 -1.76
CA GLU A 29 -5.33 -12.00 -2.14
C GLU A 29 -4.74 -13.26 -2.82
N GLY A 30 -3.56 -13.68 -2.37
CA GLY A 30 -2.87 -14.90 -2.80
C GLY A 30 -2.02 -14.73 -4.06
N VAL A 31 -1.96 -13.53 -4.64
CA VAL A 31 -1.19 -13.26 -5.86
C VAL A 31 -0.41 -11.94 -5.80
N ALA A 32 0.64 -11.82 -6.61
CA ALA A 32 1.38 -10.58 -6.79
C ALA A 32 1.43 -10.18 -8.27
N ALA A 33 1.21 -8.90 -8.56
CA ALA A 33 1.30 -8.37 -9.91
C ALA A 33 2.76 -8.32 -10.37
N VAL A 34 3.03 -8.78 -11.58
CA VAL A 34 4.39 -8.83 -12.15
C VAL A 34 4.42 -8.39 -13.60
N ARG A 35 5.55 -7.82 -14.02
CA ARG A 35 5.85 -7.48 -15.42
C ARG A 35 7.10 -8.20 -15.90
N TRP A 36 7.06 -8.75 -17.12
CA TRP A 36 8.22 -9.37 -17.78
C TRP A 36 8.25 -9.01 -19.27
N GLY A 37 9.15 -8.13 -19.66
CA GLY A 37 9.14 -7.51 -21.00
C GLY A 37 7.79 -6.84 -21.27
N ASP A 38 7.12 -7.28 -22.33
CA ASP A 38 5.78 -6.80 -22.71
C ASP A 38 4.64 -7.57 -21.99
N GLY A 39 4.96 -8.58 -21.18
CA GLY A 39 3.99 -9.38 -20.43
C GLY A 39 3.58 -8.73 -19.11
N LEU A 40 2.30 -8.85 -18.78
CA LEU A 40 1.70 -8.38 -17.53
C LEU A 40 0.74 -9.43 -16.98
N GLY A 41 0.77 -9.64 -15.67
CA GLY A 41 0.00 -10.70 -15.04
C GLY A 41 0.23 -10.81 -13.55
N TYR A 42 -0.18 -11.94 -13.00
CA TYR A 42 -0.04 -12.24 -11.58
C TYR A 42 0.52 -13.63 -11.36
N ILE A 43 1.39 -13.74 -10.36
CA ILE A 43 1.90 -15.02 -9.89
C ILE A 43 1.27 -15.40 -8.55
N ASP A 44 1.15 -16.70 -8.30
CA ASP A 44 0.84 -17.22 -6.96
C ASP A 44 2.09 -17.34 -6.08
N ALA A 45 1.89 -17.76 -4.83
CA ALA A 45 2.96 -17.94 -3.85
C ALA A 45 3.98 -19.04 -4.21
N THR A 46 3.68 -19.90 -5.19
CA THR A 46 4.66 -20.88 -5.72
C THR A 46 5.56 -20.27 -6.80
N GLY A 47 5.27 -19.04 -7.23
CA GLY A 47 5.89 -18.38 -8.36
C GLY A 47 5.22 -18.72 -9.70
N SER A 48 4.14 -19.49 -9.71
CA SER A 48 3.48 -19.86 -10.95
C SER A 48 2.67 -18.68 -11.48
N LEU A 49 2.82 -18.36 -12.76
CA LEU A 49 1.97 -17.36 -13.42
C LEU A 49 0.55 -17.91 -13.54
N THR A 50 -0.39 -17.35 -12.78
CA THR A 50 -1.77 -17.84 -12.67
C THR A 50 -2.77 -16.97 -13.43
N VAL A 51 -2.47 -15.68 -13.59
CA VAL A 51 -3.31 -14.73 -14.32
C VAL A 51 -2.47 -14.04 -15.38
N ILE A 52 -2.91 -14.13 -16.62
CA ILE A 52 -2.30 -13.43 -17.75
C ILE A 52 -3.26 -12.35 -18.20
N VAL A 53 -2.80 -11.10 -18.19
CA VAL A 53 -3.59 -10.00 -18.73
C VAL A 53 -3.41 -9.97 -20.25
N ALA A 54 -4.38 -10.55 -20.96
CA ALA A 54 -4.29 -10.77 -22.40
C ALA A 54 -4.58 -9.51 -23.23
N ASP A 55 -5.24 -8.52 -22.66
CA ASP A 55 -5.54 -7.27 -23.34
C ASP A 55 -4.26 -6.42 -23.45
N ALA A 56 -3.69 -6.37 -24.65
CA ALA A 56 -2.47 -5.63 -24.96
C ALA A 56 -2.60 -4.11 -24.78
N ALA A 57 -3.82 -3.57 -24.61
CA ALA A 57 -4.01 -2.18 -24.26
C ALA A 57 -3.69 -1.89 -22.78
N VAL A 58 -3.68 -2.91 -21.92
CA VAL A 58 -3.41 -2.75 -20.49
C VAL A 58 -1.93 -2.49 -20.26
N ASP A 59 -1.63 -1.34 -19.65
CA ASP A 59 -0.26 -0.90 -19.40
C ASP A 59 0.06 -0.73 -17.92
N VAL A 60 -0.92 -0.83 -17.02
CA VAL A 60 -0.72 -0.87 -15.57
C VAL A 60 -1.77 -1.78 -14.94
N VAL A 61 -1.36 -2.56 -13.94
CA VAL A 61 -2.27 -3.28 -13.04
C VAL A 61 -1.89 -2.99 -11.59
N GLY A 62 -2.90 -2.92 -10.73
CA GLY A 62 -2.76 -2.85 -9.28
C GLY A 62 -2.92 -4.21 -8.62
N ASP A 63 -2.75 -4.20 -7.30
CA ASP A 63 -3.03 -5.35 -6.45
C ASP A 63 -4.52 -5.70 -6.45
N PHE A 64 -4.84 -6.96 -6.18
CA PHE A 64 -6.22 -7.37 -5.96
C PHE A 64 -6.71 -6.84 -4.61
N ALA A 65 -7.92 -6.28 -4.61
CA ALA A 65 -8.65 -5.91 -3.43
C ALA A 65 -10.14 -6.21 -3.66
N GLU A 66 -10.73 -7.00 -2.76
CA GLU A 66 -12.10 -7.48 -2.82
C GLU A 66 -12.41 -8.21 -4.15
N GLY A 67 -11.45 -9.01 -4.63
CA GLY A 67 -11.56 -9.78 -5.87
C GLY A 67 -11.55 -8.94 -7.15
N ARG A 68 -11.06 -7.69 -7.09
CA ARG A 68 -10.90 -6.80 -8.24
C ARG A 68 -9.52 -6.16 -8.23
N ALA A 69 -8.90 -6.05 -9.40
CA ALA A 69 -7.68 -5.28 -9.56
C ALA A 69 -7.94 -4.07 -10.47
N VAL A 70 -7.53 -2.88 -10.03
CA VAL A 70 -7.54 -1.70 -10.90
C VAL A 70 -6.57 -1.94 -12.05
N ALA A 71 -6.99 -1.70 -13.28
CA ALA A 71 -6.11 -1.76 -14.44
C ALA A 71 -6.30 -0.55 -15.34
N ARG A 72 -5.21 -0.09 -15.95
CA ARG A 72 -5.19 1.04 -16.87
C ARG A 72 -4.99 0.54 -18.28
N ALA A 73 -5.80 1.07 -19.21
CA ALA A 73 -5.60 0.95 -20.63
C ALA A 73 -5.69 2.35 -21.27
N GLY A 74 -4.56 2.83 -21.78
CA GLY A 74 -4.43 4.21 -22.25
C GLY A 74 -4.64 5.22 -21.11
N ASP A 75 -5.53 6.20 -21.31
CA ASP A 75 -5.83 7.25 -20.32
C ASP A 75 -6.94 6.85 -19.32
N TYR A 76 -7.47 5.64 -19.42
CA TYR A 76 -8.65 5.21 -18.67
C TYR A 76 -8.38 3.94 -17.86
N HIS A 77 -9.17 3.77 -16.83
CA HIS A 77 -9.12 2.67 -15.89
C HIS A 77 -10.43 1.87 -15.92
N GLY A 78 -10.28 0.58 -15.66
CA GLY A 78 -11.34 -0.37 -15.37
C GLY A 78 -10.91 -1.30 -14.25
N TYR A 79 -11.60 -2.43 -14.11
CA TYR A 79 -11.27 -3.44 -13.10
C TYR A 79 -11.23 -4.83 -13.70
N LEU A 80 -10.13 -5.55 -13.45
CA LEU A 80 -9.98 -6.95 -13.82
C LEU A 80 -10.57 -7.86 -12.74
N ASP A 81 -11.13 -8.99 -13.15
CA ASP A 81 -11.43 -10.12 -12.27
C ASP A 81 -10.18 -10.97 -11.99
N SER A 82 -10.33 -11.97 -11.13
CA SER A 82 -9.27 -12.92 -10.76
C SER A 82 -8.80 -13.82 -11.91
N THR A 83 -9.41 -13.74 -13.09
CA THR A 83 -8.98 -14.45 -14.29
C THR A 83 -8.24 -13.55 -15.28
N GLY A 84 -8.13 -12.24 -14.98
CA GLY A 84 -7.43 -11.26 -15.81
C GLY A 84 -8.29 -10.65 -16.93
N HIS A 85 -9.61 -10.88 -16.91
CA HIS A 85 -10.55 -10.26 -17.83
C HIS A 85 -11.22 -9.04 -17.19
N TRP A 86 -11.72 -8.11 -18.00
CA TRP A 86 -12.47 -6.95 -17.51
C TRP A 86 -13.77 -7.40 -16.81
N ALA A 87 -13.82 -7.24 -15.49
CA ALA A 87 -15.05 -7.33 -14.72
C ALA A 87 -15.88 -6.05 -14.88
N ILE A 88 -15.18 -4.91 -14.94
CA ILE A 88 -15.75 -3.59 -15.20
C ILE A 88 -14.89 -2.97 -16.30
N GLU A 89 -15.53 -2.75 -17.46
CA GLU A 89 -14.89 -2.22 -18.65
C GLU A 89 -14.26 -0.84 -18.42
N VAL A 90 -13.21 -0.58 -19.17
CA VAL A 90 -12.40 0.65 -19.11
C VAL A 90 -13.27 1.86 -19.47
N GLN A 91 -13.47 2.75 -18.50
CA GLN A 91 -14.33 3.93 -18.69
C GLN A 91 -14.02 5.10 -17.74
N PHE A 92 -13.21 4.88 -16.70
CA PHE A 92 -12.94 5.89 -15.67
C PHE A 92 -11.64 6.62 -15.93
N ARG A 93 -11.59 7.94 -15.73
CA ARG A 93 -10.30 8.66 -15.83
C ARG A 93 -9.34 8.27 -14.71
N GLN A 94 -9.87 8.02 -13.53
CA GLN A 94 -9.14 7.57 -12.35
C GLN A 94 -10.01 6.55 -11.60
N ALA A 95 -9.37 5.57 -10.97
CA ALA A 95 -10.02 4.51 -10.21
C ALA A 95 -9.14 4.14 -9.01
N LYS A 96 -9.74 4.07 -7.82
CA LYS A 96 -9.09 3.52 -6.63
C LYS A 96 -9.42 2.03 -6.48
N ALA A 97 -8.61 1.31 -5.71
CA ALA A 97 -8.92 -0.06 -5.31
C ALA A 97 -10.23 -0.10 -4.52
N PHE A 98 -10.92 -1.24 -4.57
CA PHE A 98 -12.10 -1.47 -3.74
C PHE A 98 -11.69 -1.50 -2.27
N SER A 99 -12.52 -0.87 -1.44
CA SER A 99 -12.39 -0.88 0.02
C SER A 99 -13.77 -0.79 0.63
N GLU A 100 -14.06 -1.75 1.51
CA GLU A 100 -15.33 -1.94 2.17
C GLU A 100 -16.55 -2.06 1.23
N GLY A 101 -16.37 -2.73 0.09
CA GLY A 101 -17.40 -2.99 -0.91
C GLY A 101 -17.56 -1.92 -1.98
N MET A 102 -16.77 -0.84 -1.95
CA MET A 102 -16.94 0.32 -2.83
C MET A 102 -15.60 0.81 -3.38
N ALA A 103 -15.60 1.38 -4.58
CA ALA A 103 -14.45 2.05 -5.15
C ALA A 103 -14.78 3.47 -5.60
N ALA A 104 -13.89 4.42 -5.27
CA ALA A 104 -13.96 5.78 -5.78
C ALA A 104 -13.44 5.81 -7.22
N VAL A 105 -14.28 6.30 -8.14
CA VAL A 105 -13.98 6.37 -9.57
C VAL A 105 -14.34 7.74 -10.14
N GLN A 106 -13.57 8.21 -11.11
CA GLN A 106 -13.74 9.52 -11.73
C GLN A 106 -14.32 9.42 -13.14
N VAL A 107 -15.44 10.11 -13.37
CA VAL A 107 -16.03 10.34 -14.70
C VAL A 107 -16.05 11.83 -14.98
N GLY A 108 -15.53 12.23 -16.15
CA GLY A 108 -15.33 13.64 -16.45
C GLY A 108 -14.33 14.26 -15.48
N GLN A 109 -14.78 15.22 -14.67
CA GLN A 109 -13.96 15.85 -13.61
C GLN A 109 -14.37 15.43 -12.20
N GLN A 110 -15.44 14.63 -12.07
CA GLN A 110 -16.06 14.35 -10.78
C GLN A 110 -15.90 12.89 -10.39
N TYR A 111 -15.76 12.69 -9.09
CA TYR A 111 -15.72 11.41 -8.43
C TYR A 111 -17.11 11.01 -7.93
N GLY A 112 -17.40 9.72 -8.07
CA GLY A 112 -18.48 9.01 -7.42
C GLY A 112 -17.98 7.67 -6.90
N PHE A 113 -18.92 6.80 -6.50
CA PHE A 113 -18.59 5.48 -5.98
C PHE A 113 -19.42 4.39 -6.63
N ILE A 114 -18.74 3.31 -7.00
CA ILE A 114 -19.33 2.10 -7.57
C ILE A 114 -19.20 0.91 -6.63
N ASP A 115 -20.09 -0.06 -6.77
CA ASP A 115 -19.94 -1.39 -6.18
C ASP A 115 -19.04 -2.30 -7.02
N THR A 116 -18.79 -3.53 -6.54
CA THR A 116 -17.92 -4.52 -7.23
C THR A 116 -18.50 -5.08 -8.52
N ALA A 117 -19.77 -4.78 -8.83
CA ALA A 117 -20.42 -5.06 -10.12
C ALA A 117 -20.36 -3.86 -11.07
N GLY A 118 -19.78 -2.74 -10.66
CA GLY A 118 -19.67 -1.51 -11.45
C GLY A 118 -20.92 -0.64 -11.42
N GLN A 119 -21.87 -0.91 -10.52
CA GLN A 119 -23.09 -0.11 -10.37
C GLN A 119 -22.82 1.11 -9.49
N TRP A 120 -23.33 2.26 -9.88
CA TRP A 120 -23.24 3.48 -9.06
C TRP A 120 -24.04 3.32 -7.77
N ILE A 121 -23.35 3.46 -6.63
CA ILE A 121 -23.98 3.69 -5.33
C ILE A 121 -24.12 5.19 -5.09
N ILE A 122 -23.10 5.96 -5.48
CA ILE A 122 -23.07 7.42 -5.38
C ILE A 122 -22.64 7.97 -6.74
N GLU A 123 -23.53 8.68 -7.41
CA GLU A 123 -23.22 9.27 -8.72
C GLU A 123 -22.09 10.31 -8.62
N PRO A 124 -21.31 10.53 -9.70
CA PRO A 124 -20.25 11.52 -9.74
C PRO A 124 -20.73 12.92 -9.36
N GLN A 125 -20.17 13.46 -8.28
CA GLN A 125 -20.54 14.80 -7.79
C GLN A 125 -19.43 15.51 -7.01
N PHE A 126 -18.35 14.80 -6.63
CA PHE A 126 -17.25 15.35 -5.84
C PHE A 126 -16.06 15.71 -6.70
N ASP A 127 -15.29 16.73 -6.33
CA ASP A 127 -14.04 17.08 -7.00
C ASP A 127 -12.95 16.03 -6.76
N LEU A 128 -12.99 15.37 -5.60
CA LEU A 128 -12.11 14.28 -5.18
C LEU A 128 -12.86 13.39 -4.19
N ALA A 129 -12.58 12.10 -4.21
CA ALA A 129 -13.04 11.16 -3.19
C ALA A 129 -11.94 10.14 -2.86
N GLU A 130 -11.73 9.89 -1.58
CA GLU A 130 -10.83 8.84 -1.06
C GLU A 130 -11.60 7.52 -0.84
N SER A 131 -10.85 6.42 -0.71
CA SER A 131 -11.45 5.11 -0.39
C SER A 131 -12.16 5.13 0.96
N PHE A 132 -13.22 4.33 1.09
CA PHE A 132 -13.88 4.13 2.38
C PHE A 132 -12.93 3.47 3.38
N SER A 133 -12.94 3.98 4.61
CA SER A 133 -12.24 3.43 5.77
C SER A 133 -13.07 3.70 7.02
N GLN A 134 -13.33 2.66 7.82
CA GLN A 134 -14.16 2.72 9.02
C GLN A 134 -15.56 3.28 8.74
N GLY A 135 -16.13 2.90 7.59
CA GLY A 135 -17.48 3.31 7.16
C GLY A 135 -17.61 4.75 6.65
N LEU A 136 -16.53 5.53 6.62
CA LEU A 136 -16.51 6.92 6.12
C LEU A 136 -15.53 7.08 4.96
N ALA A 137 -15.82 7.99 4.03
CA ALA A 137 -14.91 8.40 2.98
C ALA A 137 -14.69 9.92 3.01
N VAL A 138 -13.45 10.35 2.81
CA VAL A 138 -13.12 11.76 2.60
C VAL A 138 -13.57 12.16 1.21
N VAL A 139 -14.33 13.25 1.11
CA VAL A 139 -14.72 13.84 -0.18
C VAL A 139 -14.38 15.31 -0.21
N LYS A 140 -14.12 15.83 -1.41
CA LYS A 140 -13.86 17.24 -1.66
C LYS A 140 -14.93 17.83 -2.55
N GLN A 141 -15.43 19.00 -2.18
CA GLN A 141 -16.36 19.78 -3.00
C GLN A 141 -16.06 21.27 -2.82
N ASP A 142 -16.01 22.02 -3.92
CA ASP A 142 -15.74 23.45 -3.94
C ASP A 142 -14.44 23.84 -3.20
N GLY A 143 -13.42 22.97 -3.31
CA GLY A 143 -12.12 23.20 -2.69
C GLY A 143 -11.99 22.80 -1.21
N LEU A 144 -13.08 22.34 -0.57
CA LEU A 144 -13.13 21.97 0.84
C LEU A 144 -13.39 20.48 1.03
N TYR A 145 -12.97 19.92 2.17
CA TYR A 145 -13.09 18.51 2.52
C TYR A 145 -14.16 18.29 3.60
N GLY A 146 -14.87 17.17 3.50
CA GLY A 146 -15.78 16.62 4.49
C GLY A 146 -15.84 15.10 4.39
N TYR A 147 -16.80 14.48 5.07
CA TYR A 147 -16.90 13.02 5.13
C TYR A 147 -18.32 12.56 4.87
N ILE A 148 -18.44 11.49 4.09
CA ILE A 148 -19.71 10.85 3.76
C ILE A 148 -19.75 9.41 4.25
N ASP A 149 -20.96 8.91 4.52
CA ASP A 149 -21.20 7.47 4.69
C ASP A 149 -21.32 6.76 3.33
N LYS A 150 -21.47 5.43 3.35
CA LYS A 150 -21.64 4.58 2.16
C LYS A 150 -22.90 4.86 1.33
N ARG A 151 -23.82 5.67 1.85
CA ARG A 151 -25.05 6.10 1.15
C ARG A 151 -24.86 7.48 0.51
N GLY A 152 -23.70 8.11 0.67
CA GLY A 152 -23.42 9.47 0.22
C GLY A 152 -23.95 10.56 1.16
N THR A 153 -24.42 10.18 2.36
CA THR A 153 -24.88 11.15 3.36
C THR A 153 -23.67 11.85 3.96
N VAL A 154 -23.63 13.18 3.93
CA VAL A 154 -22.59 13.96 4.61
C VAL A 154 -22.75 13.79 6.13
N ILE A 155 -21.78 13.13 6.76
CA ILE A 155 -21.71 12.91 8.20
C ILE A 155 -20.94 14.05 8.88
N ILE A 156 -19.80 14.42 8.30
CA ILE A 156 -19.00 15.55 8.76
C ILE A 156 -19.05 16.62 7.66
N PRO A 157 -19.52 17.85 7.98
CA PRO A 157 -19.69 18.92 6.99
C PRO A 157 -18.44 19.19 6.15
N ILE A 158 -18.64 19.50 4.87
CA ILE A 158 -17.58 19.88 3.94
C ILE A 158 -17.12 21.31 4.26
N GLN A 159 -16.14 21.43 5.15
CA GLN A 159 -15.66 22.72 5.66
C GLN A 159 -14.14 22.79 5.90
N PHE A 160 -13.43 21.67 5.80
CA PHE A 160 -12.01 21.61 6.11
C PHE A 160 -11.15 21.95 4.89
N ARG A 161 -9.98 22.56 5.11
CA ARG A 161 -9.02 22.84 4.02
C ARG A 161 -8.16 21.64 3.66
N ASP A 162 -8.03 20.70 4.58
CA ASP A 162 -7.26 19.47 4.44
C ASP A 162 -7.78 18.46 5.49
N ALA A 163 -8.02 17.24 5.06
CA ALA A 163 -8.60 16.17 5.86
C ALA A 163 -8.17 14.81 5.29
N TRP A 164 -7.78 13.88 6.16
CA TRP A 164 -7.29 12.54 5.76
C TRP A 164 -8.26 11.45 6.23
N SER A 165 -8.15 10.25 5.68
CA SER A 165 -9.03 9.13 6.03
C SER A 165 -8.95 8.77 7.52
N PHE A 166 -10.04 8.24 8.06
CA PHE A 166 -10.07 7.70 9.42
C PHE A 166 -9.17 6.47 9.54
N SER A 167 -8.40 6.44 10.63
CA SER A 167 -7.60 5.31 11.10
C SER A 167 -7.63 5.30 12.63
N ASP A 168 -7.84 4.14 13.26
CA ASP A 168 -8.15 3.99 14.69
C ASP A 168 -9.08 5.08 15.27
N ASP A 169 -10.25 5.29 14.64
CA ASP A 169 -11.27 6.28 15.04
C ASP A 169 -10.75 7.73 15.09
N ARG A 170 -9.68 8.05 14.37
CA ARG A 170 -9.10 9.40 14.28
C ARG A 170 -8.82 9.78 12.83
N ALA A 171 -9.11 11.03 12.49
CA ALA A 171 -8.76 11.59 11.19
C ALA A 171 -7.93 12.85 11.35
N VAL A 172 -6.82 12.94 10.62
CA VAL A 172 -5.94 14.12 10.62
C VAL A 172 -6.64 15.28 9.92
N VAL A 173 -6.63 16.45 10.55
CA VAL A 173 -7.08 17.70 9.94
C VAL A 173 -6.06 18.82 10.13
N LYS A 174 -6.04 19.75 9.18
CA LYS A 174 -5.15 20.91 9.23
C LYS A 174 -5.92 22.22 9.11
N VAL A 175 -5.72 23.13 10.07
CA VAL A 175 -6.23 24.50 10.04
C VAL A 175 -5.09 25.46 10.40
N ASP A 176 -4.95 26.54 9.64
CA ASP A 176 -3.94 27.58 9.86
C ASP A 176 -2.51 27.06 10.06
N GLY A 177 -2.15 26.01 9.31
CA GLY A 177 -0.82 25.40 9.36
C GLY A 177 -0.59 24.41 10.51
N ARG A 178 -1.57 24.24 11.41
CA ARG A 178 -1.50 23.34 12.56
C ARG A 178 -2.35 22.09 12.34
N TYR A 179 -1.84 20.96 12.81
CA TYR A 179 -2.50 19.67 12.72
C TYR A 179 -3.14 19.28 14.05
N GLY A 180 -4.31 18.66 13.97
CA GLY A 180 -5.02 17.98 15.07
C GLY A 180 -5.84 16.82 14.52
N TYR A 181 -6.75 16.29 15.33
CA TYR A 181 -7.52 15.10 14.97
C TYR A 181 -9.01 15.27 15.25
N LEU A 182 -9.83 14.78 14.32
CA LEU A 182 -11.27 14.61 14.50
C LEU A 182 -11.59 13.22 15.07
N ASP A 183 -12.68 13.13 15.82
CA ASP A 183 -13.39 11.86 16.03
C ASP A 183 -14.41 11.59 14.89
N PRO A 184 -15.03 10.40 14.85
CA PRO A 184 -16.01 10.06 13.81
C PRO A 184 -17.29 10.91 13.82
N THR A 185 -17.55 11.68 14.88
CA THR A 185 -18.66 12.64 14.93
C THR A 185 -18.30 13.98 14.28
N GLY A 186 -17.02 14.21 13.99
CA GLY A 186 -16.51 15.46 13.44
C GLY A 186 -16.12 16.49 14.50
N GLU A 187 -16.07 16.09 15.77
CA GLU A 187 -15.57 16.94 16.84
C GLU A 187 -14.03 16.85 16.93
N ILE A 188 -13.39 17.94 17.37
CA ILE A 188 -11.94 17.96 17.58
C ILE A 188 -11.61 17.12 18.82
N ALA A 189 -11.14 15.90 18.59
CA ALA A 189 -10.69 14.97 19.63
C ALA A 189 -9.31 15.36 20.17
N VAL A 190 -8.42 15.84 19.29
CA VAL A 190 -7.07 16.27 19.65
C VAL A 190 -6.83 17.68 19.09
N PRO A 191 -6.50 18.67 19.96
CA PRO A 191 -6.35 20.07 19.55
C PRO A 191 -5.32 20.29 18.44
N LEU A 192 -5.61 21.25 17.54
CA LEU A 192 -4.74 21.59 16.40
C LEU A 192 -3.50 22.38 16.86
N THR A 193 -2.50 21.65 17.35
CA THR A 193 -1.31 22.25 17.99
C THR A 193 0.00 21.77 17.37
N PHE A 194 -0.03 20.72 16.53
CA PHE A 194 1.19 20.12 15.99
C PHE A 194 1.65 20.76 14.67
N ASP A 195 2.95 20.70 14.41
CA ASP A 195 3.59 21.16 13.17
C ASP A 195 3.58 20.08 12.07
N GLY A 196 3.13 18.87 12.42
CA GLY A 196 2.97 17.71 11.56
C GLY A 196 2.24 16.59 12.31
N ALA A 197 1.47 15.77 11.60
CA ALA A 197 0.71 14.66 12.15
C ALA A 197 0.55 13.58 11.08
N PHE A 198 0.42 12.33 11.50
CA PHE A 198 0.09 11.18 10.65
C PHE A 198 -1.09 10.40 11.23
N PRO A 199 -1.76 9.53 10.44
CA PRO A 199 -2.86 8.71 10.94
C PRO A 199 -2.45 7.91 12.18
N PHE A 200 -3.44 7.58 13.02
CA PHE A 200 -3.21 6.63 14.10
C PHE A 200 -2.98 5.24 13.51
N ALA A 201 -2.06 4.49 14.12
CA ALA A 201 -1.81 3.09 13.87
C ALA A 201 -1.49 2.40 15.20
N GLU A 202 -2.14 1.27 15.48
CA GLU A 202 -1.97 0.52 16.72
C GLU A 202 -2.20 1.36 17.98
N GLY A 203 -3.16 2.29 17.92
CA GLY A 203 -3.55 3.15 19.03
C GLY A 203 -2.60 4.33 19.31
N GLN A 204 -1.60 4.58 18.45
CA GLN A 204 -0.70 5.73 18.57
C GLN A 204 -0.56 6.47 17.24
N ALA A 205 -0.25 7.77 17.29
CA ALA A 205 0.08 8.55 16.10
C ALA A 205 1.38 9.30 16.27
N ARG A 206 2.25 9.27 15.24
CA ARG A 206 3.42 10.15 15.20
C ARG A 206 2.99 11.59 14.92
N VAL A 207 3.50 12.51 15.72
CA VAL A 207 3.28 13.94 15.57
C VAL A 207 4.60 14.68 15.68
N ARG A 208 4.68 15.82 15.00
CA ARG A 208 5.85 16.69 15.03
C ARG A 208 5.54 17.95 15.83
N GLN A 209 6.39 18.25 16.80
CA GLN A 209 6.31 19.47 17.58
C GLN A 209 7.73 20.00 17.84
N GLY A 210 7.95 21.29 17.57
CA GLY A 210 9.28 21.89 17.79
C GLY A 210 10.37 21.32 16.86
N GLY A 211 9.96 20.79 15.69
CA GLY A 211 10.87 20.22 14.71
C GLY A 211 11.23 18.74 14.90
N GLN A 212 10.83 18.12 16.02
CA GLN A 212 11.11 16.71 16.31
C GLN A 212 9.83 15.87 16.34
N TRP A 213 9.97 14.58 16.05
CA TRP A 213 8.88 13.61 16.11
C TRP A 213 8.78 12.96 17.47
N GLY A 214 7.54 12.77 17.92
CA GLY A 214 7.13 11.97 19.08
C GLY A 214 5.81 11.27 18.78
N PHE A 215 5.22 10.63 19.78
CA PHE A 215 3.99 9.85 19.63
C PHE A 215 2.95 10.28 20.67
N ILE A 216 1.69 10.30 20.25
CA ILE A 216 0.54 10.60 21.11
C ILE A 216 -0.42 9.42 21.16
N GLY A 217 -1.13 9.29 22.28
CA GLY A 217 -2.28 8.40 22.43
C GLY A 217 -3.58 9.04 21.92
N PRO A 218 -4.71 8.32 21.94
CA PRO A 218 -5.99 8.79 21.39
C PRO A 218 -6.60 10.00 22.11
N ASP A 219 -6.13 10.30 23.32
CA ASP A 219 -6.48 11.48 24.12
C ASP A 219 -5.62 12.71 23.77
N GLY A 220 -4.64 12.56 22.88
CA GLY A 220 -3.71 13.61 22.47
C GLY A 220 -2.52 13.80 23.42
N ALA A 221 -2.41 13.03 24.50
CA ALA A 221 -1.26 13.07 25.39
C ALA A 221 -0.06 12.36 24.76
N PHE A 222 1.15 12.91 24.94
CA PHE A 222 2.37 12.26 24.48
C PHE A 222 2.60 10.94 25.23
N THR A 223 2.62 9.84 24.50
CA THR A 223 3.13 8.54 24.98
C THR A 223 4.65 8.53 24.90
N ILE A 224 5.22 9.16 23.86
CA ILE A 224 6.66 9.36 23.68
C ILE A 224 6.89 10.83 23.32
N PRO A 225 7.57 11.62 24.16
CA PRO A 225 7.83 13.03 23.87
C PRO A 225 8.60 13.24 22.55
N PRO A 226 8.46 14.41 21.89
CA PRO A 226 9.24 14.74 20.70
C PRO A 226 10.75 14.65 20.97
N GLN A 227 11.43 13.75 20.26
CA GLN A 227 12.87 13.52 20.45
C GLN A 227 13.57 12.91 19.22
N PHE A 228 12.80 12.51 18.19
CA PHE A 228 13.35 11.84 17.01
C PHE A 228 13.47 12.80 15.82
N ASP A 229 14.51 12.61 15.02
CA ASP A 229 14.71 13.34 13.76
C ASP A 229 13.72 12.85 12.70
N TYR A 230 13.36 11.56 12.76
CA TYR A 230 12.32 10.90 11.97
C TYR A 230 11.66 9.80 12.80
N ALA A 231 10.37 9.56 12.57
CA ALA A 231 9.64 8.42 13.09
C ALA A 231 8.70 7.87 12.01
N ALA A 232 8.57 6.55 11.92
CA ALA A 232 7.52 5.86 11.18
C ALA A 232 6.29 5.59 12.07
N ASP A 233 5.21 5.06 11.48
CA ASP A 233 4.03 4.66 12.24
C ASP A 233 4.32 3.39 13.05
N PHE A 234 3.50 3.10 14.06
CA PHE A 234 3.62 1.83 14.79
C PHE A 234 3.14 0.67 13.93
N SER A 235 3.91 -0.40 13.90
CA SER A 235 3.59 -1.66 13.25
C SER A 235 4.21 -2.81 14.03
N GLU A 236 3.39 -3.83 14.35
CA GLU A 236 3.73 -4.97 15.19
C GLU A 236 4.31 -4.56 16.56
N GLY A 237 3.76 -3.51 17.15
CA GLY A 237 4.14 -3.00 18.48
C GLY A 237 5.43 -2.19 18.52
N ARG A 238 5.98 -1.80 17.36
CA ARG A 238 7.25 -1.09 17.22
C ARG A 238 7.14 0.05 16.22
N ALA A 239 7.98 1.07 16.35
CA ALA A 239 8.11 2.11 15.33
C ALA A 239 9.56 2.31 14.92
N VAL A 240 9.80 2.52 13.63
CA VAL A 240 11.11 2.92 13.12
C VAL A 240 11.39 4.35 13.55
N VAL A 241 12.61 4.64 14.02
CA VAL A 241 13.05 5.99 14.35
C VAL A 241 14.44 6.27 13.79
N LEU A 242 14.70 7.55 13.51
CA LEU A 242 16.02 8.10 13.34
C LEU A 242 16.31 9.01 14.53
N GLN A 243 17.35 8.68 15.30
CA GLN A 243 17.80 9.50 16.42
C GLN A 243 19.31 9.67 16.36
N ASN A 244 19.80 10.92 16.35
CA ASN A 244 21.23 11.21 16.31
C ASN A 244 21.95 10.55 15.12
N GLY A 245 21.28 10.48 13.96
CA GLY A 245 21.81 9.85 12.76
C GLY A 245 21.84 8.32 12.76
N GLN A 246 21.22 7.66 13.75
CA GLN A 246 21.12 6.20 13.84
C GLN A 246 19.67 5.74 13.64
N TRP A 247 19.48 4.83 12.69
CA TRP A 247 18.21 4.13 12.49
C TRP A 247 18.06 2.99 13.50
N GLY A 248 16.86 2.82 14.02
CA GLY A 248 16.52 1.72 14.92
C GLY A 248 15.03 1.66 15.19
N TYR A 249 14.63 0.85 16.17
CA TYR A 249 13.23 0.62 16.48
C TYR A 249 12.96 0.86 17.96
N VAL A 250 11.89 1.59 18.24
CA VAL A 250 11.40 1.82 19.60
C VAL A 250 10.18 0.95 19.89
N ASN A 251 10.01 0.57 21.15
CA ASN A 251 8.75 -0.02 21.62
C ASN A 251 7.73 1.08 21.97
N ALA A 252 6.52 0.69 22.41
CA ALA A 252 5.45 1.64 22.79
C ALA A 252 5.81 2.60 23.93
N SER A 253 6.86 2.33 24.71
CA SER A 253 7.35 3.25 25.76
C SER A 253 8.42 4.23 25.26
N GLY A 254 8.85 4.10 24.00
CA GLY A 254 9.91 4.90 23.40
C GLY A 254 11.32 4.38 23.67
N GLU A 255 11.46 3.20 24.30
CA GLU A 255 12.75 2.55 24.50
C GLU A 255 13.28 2.00 23.17
N LEU A 256 14.50 2.39 22.82
CA LEU A 256 15.22 1.88 21.66
C LEU A 256 15.63 0.43 21.91
N THR A 257 15.01 -0.51 21.19
CA THR A 257 15.08 -1.95 21.47
C THR A 257 15.79 -2.74 20.37
N ILE A 258 15.82 -2.23 19.14
CA ILE A 258 16.61 -2.81 18.04
C ILE A 258 17.49 -1.71 17.46
N THR A 259 18.79 -1.97 17.42
CA THR A 259 19.80 -1.08 16.84
C THR A 259 20.76 -1.89 16.00
N GLY A 260 21.44 -1.22 15.08
CA GLY A 260 22.43 -1.84 14.23
C GLY A 260 23.10 -0.79 13.34
N PRO A 261 24.06 -1.20 12.48
CA PRO A 261 24.68 -0.32 11.49
C PRO A 261 23.74 -0.05 10.30
N PHE A 262 22.46 0.23 10.58
CA PHE A 262 21.43 0.43 9.59
C PHE A 262 21.56 1.80 8.94
N ARG A 263 21.55 1.83 7.61
CA ARG A 263 21.39 3.06 6.81
C ARG A 263 19.93 3.40 6.55
N TYR A 264 19.07 2.41 6.69
CA TYR A 264 17.62 2.51 6.57
C TYR A 264 16.98 1.30 7.28
N ALA A 265 15.77 1.50 7.81
CA ALA A 265 14.92 0.48 8.40
C ALA A 265 13.48 0.68 7.91
N ALA A 266 12.84 -0.41 7.47
CA ALA A 266 11.42 -0.45 7.13
C ALA A 266 10.59 -0.87 8.34
N ASP A 267 9.27 -0.69 8.26
CA ASP A 267 8.35 -1.18 9.28
C ASP A 267 8.36 -2.71 9.35
N PHE A 268 8.03 -3.26 10.52
CA PHE A 268 7.85 -4.70 10.69
C PHE A 268 6.60 -5.16 9.94
N SER A 269 6.69 -6.33 9.31
CA SER A 269 5.55 -7.01 8.72
C SER A 269 5.80 -8.51 8.72
N GLU A 270 4.83 -9.27 9.24
CA GLU A 270 4.89 -10.71 9.44
C GLU A 270 6.12 -11.14 10.27
N GLY A 271 6.49 -10.34 11.27
CA GLY A 271 7.60 -10.62 12.19
C GLY A 271 9.00 -10.32 11.65
N LEU A 272 9.11 -9.80 10.43
CA LEU A 272 10.38 -9.42 9.79
C LEU A 272 10.37 -7.97 9.33
N ALA A 273 11.53 -7.31 9.34
CA ALA A 273 11.67 -5.95 8.83
C ALA A 273 12.89 -5.84 7.91
N ALA A 274 12.70 -5.24 6.73
CA ALA A 274 13.79 -4.98 5.81
C ALA A 274 14.70 -3.89 6.39
N VAL A 275 16.01 -4.15 6.46
CA VAL A 275 17.02 -3.18 6.88
C VAL A 275 18.12 -3.08 5.84
N GLN A 276 18.60 -1.87 5.62
CA GLN A 276 19.75 -1.65 4.75
C GLN A 276 21.02 -1.56 5.60
N VAL A 277 21.97 -2.45 5.34
CA VAL A 277 23.33 -2.39 5.91
C VAL A 277 24.29 -2.13 4.76
N GLU A 278 25.12 -1.09 4.91
CA GLU A 278 25.96 -0.55 3.82
C GLU A 278 25.17 -0.16 2.56
N GLN A 279 25.06 -1.03 1.56
CA GLN A 279 24.31 -0.79 0.33
C GLN A 279 23.33 -1.93 0.00
N GLN A 280 23.22 -2.92 0.88
CA GLN A 280 22.40 -4.11 0.64
C GLN A 280 21.32 -4.24 1.69
N TYR A 281 20.19 -4.79 1.27
CA TYR A 281 19.07 -5.11 2.12
C TYR A 281 19.16 -6.56 2.62
N GLY A 282 18.84 -6.72 3.90
CA GLY A 282 18.54 -7.98 4.56
C GLY A 282 17.31 -7.81 5.45
N TYR A 283 17.03 -8.79 6.31
CA TYR A 283 15.88 -8.74 7.21
C TYR A 283 16.29 -9.04 8.65
N VAL A 284 15.78 -8.25 9.58
CA VAL A 284 15.87 -8.51 11.02
C VAL A 284 14.59 -9.12 11.54
N ASP A 285 14.71 -9.96 12.56
CA ASP A 285 13.57 -10.47 13.33
C ASP A 285 13.18 -9.53 14.47
N GLN A 286 12.17 -9.92 15.25
CA GLN A 286 11.65 -9.14 16.37
C GLN A 286 12.65 -8.98 17.54
N ALA A 287 13.67 -9.84 17.63
CA ALA A 287 14.78 -9.69 18.57
C ALA A 287 15.87 -8.74 18.05
N GLY A 288 15.80 -8.34 16.78
CA GLY A 288 16.80 -7.53 16.11
C GLY A 288 17.97 -8.34 15.55
N GLU A 289 17.87 -9.67 15.54
CA GLU A 289 18.87 -10.55 14.93
C GLU A 289 18.65 -10.60 13.41
N MET A 290 19.73 -10.71 12.64
CA MET A 290 19.63 -10.83 11.19
C MET A 290 19.07 -12.21 10.83
N ALA A 291 17.77 -12.28 10.52
CA ALA A 291 17.12 -13.47 9.99
C ALA A 291 17.60 -13.79 8.57
N ILE A 292 17.80 -12.74 7.75
CA ILE A 292 18.33 -12.85 6.39
C ILE A 292 19.46 -11.85 6.23
N ALA A 293 20.67 -12.35 5.96
CA ALA A 293 21.85 -11.51 5.80
C ALA A 293 21.67 -10.48 4.66
N PRO A 294 22.30 -9.29 4.74
CA PRO A 294 22.22 -8.30 3.69
C PRO A 294 22.83 -8.85 2.40
N GLN A 295 22.02 -8.94 1.34
CA GLN A 295 22.44 -9.50 0.05
C GLN A 295 21.63 -8.96 -1.13
N PHE A 296 20.50 -8.28 -0.90
CA PHE A 296 19.61 -7.78 -1.95
C PHE A 296 19.89 -6.32 -2.27
N GLN A 297 19.66 -5.91 -3.52
CA GLN A 297 19.77 -4.51 -3.93
C GLN A 297 18.60 -3.67 -3.41
N ASN A 298 17.44 -4.31 -3.25
CA ASN A 298 16.22 -3.71 -2.71
C ASN A 298 15.35 -4.81 -2.07
N ALA A 299 14.44 -4.43 -1.18
CA ALA A 299 13.58 -5.32 -0.42
C ALA A 299 12.26 -4.63 -0.05
N GLY A 300 11.15 -5.34 -0.24
CA GLY A 300 9.83 -4.96 0.27
C GLY A 300 9.50 -5.62 1.60
N PRO A 301 8.38 -5.24 2.25
CA PRO A 301 7.88 -5.95 3.42
C PRO A 301 7.46 -7.38 3.04
N PHE A 302 7.42 -8.26 4.04
CA PHE A 302 6.73 -9.54 3.89
C PHE A 302 5.23 -9.31 3.83
N SER A 303 4.55 -10.09 2.98
CA SER A 303 3.11 -10.09 2.86
C SER A 303 2.68 -11.46 2.32
N GLU A 304 1.72 -12.08 2.99
CA GLU A 304 1.24 -13.43 2.71
C GLU A 304 2.38 -14.48 2.67
N GLY A 305 3.37 -14.30 3.54
CA GLY A 305 4.52 -15.18 3.70
C GLY A 305 5.67 -14.96 2.72
N LEU A 306 5.59 -13.98 1.82
CA LEU A 306 6.63 -13.70 0.83
C LEU A 306 7.02 -12.21 0.81
N ALA A 307 8.27 -11.93 0.47
CA ALA A 307 8.74 -10.56 0.24
C ALA A 307 9.36 -10.41 -1.14
N ARG A 308 9.04 -9.30 -1.82
CA ARG A 308 9.72 -8.95 -3.07
C ARG A 308 11.13 -8.42 -2.79
N VAL A 309 12.12 -8.89 -3.55
CA VAL A 309 13.52 -8.46 -3.45
C VAL A 309 14.10 -8.20 -4.82
N GLN A 310 15.11 -7.33 -4.90
CA GLN A 310 15.81 -7.06 -6.14
C GLN A 310 17.18 -7.75 -6.18
N VAL A 311 17.41 -8.55 -7.23
CA VAL A 311 18.65 -9.24 -7.55
C VAL A 311 19.02 -8.91 -8.99
N ASP A 312 20.24 -8.43 -9.22
CA ASP A 312 20.76 -8.06 -10.55
C ASP A 312 19.81 -7.14 -11.35
N GLY A 313 19.23 -6.15 -10.67
CA GLY A 313 18.34 -5.16 -11.24
C GLY A 313 16.90 -5.63 -11.46
N ARG A 314 16.59 -6.91 -11.21
CA ARG A 314 15.25 -7.50 -11.42
C ARG A 314 14.62 -7.95 -10.11
N TRP A 315 13.29 -7.96 -10.08
CA TRP A 315 12.49 -8.32 -8.91
C TRP A 315 12.20 -9.82 -8.87
N GLY A 316 12.39 -10.44 -7.71
CA GLY A 316 11.92 -11.79 -7.40
C GLY A 316 11.27 -11.82 -6.03
N PHE A 317 10.93 -13.00 -5.54
CA PHE A 317 10.32 -13.20 -4.23
C PHE A 317 11.14 -14.15 -3.38
N ILE A 318 11.15 -13.93 -2.08
CA ILE A 318 11.78 -14.81 -1.11
C ILE A 318 10.78 -15.28 -0.05
N ASP A 319 11.03 -16.47 0.48
CA ASP A 319 10.40 -16.95 1.71
C ASP A 319 11.03 -16.32 2.96
N PRO A 320 10.47 -16.53 4.17
CA PRO A 320 11.01 -15.97 5.42
C PRO A 320 12.40 -16.49 5.81
N THR A 321 12.90 -17.53 5.13
CA THR A 321 14.26 -18.04 5.31
C THR A 321 15.26 -17.42 4.33
N GLY A 322 14.78 -16.56 3.41
CA GLY A 322 15.58 -15.88 2.40
C GLY A 322 15.80 -16.69 1.12
N HIS A 323 15.12 -17.83 0.95
CA HIS A 323 15.21 -18.59 -0.29
C HIS A 323 14.38 -17.95 -1.39
N LEU A 324 15.00 -17.73 -2.55
CA LEU A 324 14.30 -17.24 -3.73
C LEU A 324 13.28 -18.27 -4.23
N ILE A 325 12.07 -17.80 -4.48
CA ILE A 325 11.02 -18.58 -5.12
C ILE A 325 11.33 -18.66 -6.62
N THR A 326 11.79 -19.83 -7.03
CA THR A 326 11.98 -20.19 -8.43
C THR A 326 10.87 -21.17 -8.77
N GLY A 327 9.97 -20.84 -9.71
CA GLY A 327 8.70 -21.55 -9.97
C GLY A 327 8.78 -22.99 -10.47
N LEU A 328 9.58 -23.82 -9.80
CA LEU A 328 9.85 -25.21 -10.08
C LEU A 328 10.16 -25.94 -8.75
N THR A 329 9.16 -26.15 -7.91
CA THR A 329 9.20 -27.33 -7.04
C THR A 329 8.79 -28.52 -7.92
N GLY A 330 9.80 -29.19 -8.46
CA GLY A 330 9.61 -30.30 -9.39
C GLY A 330 9.03 -31.57 -8.76
N ARG A 331 8.17 -32.20 -9.57
CA ARG A 331 7.72 -33.61 -9.62
C ARG A 331 6.50 -34.02 -8.81
#